data_AF-A0A9W6R8K6-F1
#
_entry.id   AF-A0A9W6R8K6-F1
#
_cell.length_a   1.000
_cell.length_b   1.000
_cell.length_c   1.000
_cell.angle_alpha   90.00
_cell.angle_beta   90.00
_cell.angle_gamma   90.00
#
_symmetry.space_group_name_H-M   'P 1'
#
loop_
_entity.id
_entity.type
_entity.pdbx_description
1 polymer ?
#
loop_
_entity_poly.entity_id
_entity_poly.type
_entity_poly.pdbx_seq_one_letter_code
_entity_poly.pdbx_strand_id
1 'polypeptide(L)'
;MTGRAKGARPGGAEPVERVAVEVDRLCWTGILLGLAFTMTNVQQFAAAGSRPWSLRWCGAWLLDPMVSMVLLAILRAEQVTARYGVRTGGWVRAAKWFTLGSTYVMNTWEAYADRSPALVVLHSVPPLVVFVAAEAVTDLRDKLGEAVSVAFMNAPETARRTSFADYLAEARAAYTPGTRVTPAWVRQVTGCSRGLSSRLAAELRAEKGVRP
;
A
#
# COMPACT_ATOMS: atom_id res chain seq x y z
N MET A 1 12.33 45.92 10.38
CA MET A 1 11.97 44.64 11.02
C MET A 1 11.15 43.84 10.03
N THR A 2 11.82 43.03 9.21
CA THR A 2 11.22 42.26 8.12
C THR A 2 10.70 40.93 8.65
N GLY A 3 9.37 40.77 8.65
CA GLY A 3 8.68 39.55 9.04
C GLY A 3 9.03 38.41 8.08
N ARG A 4 9.69 37.38 8.61
CA ARG A 4 10.02 36.14 7.90
C ARG A 4 8.72 35.37 7.64
N ALA A 5 8.32 35.28 6.37
CA ALA A 5 7.18 34.48 5.94
C ALA A 5 7.34 33.04 6.46
N LYS A 6 6.38 32.61 7.27
CA LYS A 6 6.30 31.29 7.87
C LYS A 6 6.07 30.28 6.74
N GLY A 7 7.01 29.37 6.54
CA GLY A 7 7.02 28.40 5.45
C GLY A 7 5.69 27.67 5.30
N ALA A 8 5.12 27.75 4.10
CA ALA A 8 4.01 26.91 3.69
C ALA A 8 4.45 25.44 3.78
N ARG A 9 3.70 24.64 4.54
CA ARG A 9 3.94 23.18 4.62
C ARG A 9 3.65 22.57 3.24
N PRO A 10 4.46 21.61 2.74
CA PRO A 10 4.17 20.88 1.51
C PRO A 10 3.03 19.89 1.76
N GLY A 11 1.78 20.39 1.83
CA GLY A 11 0.66 19.69 2.46
C GLY A 11 -0.30 18.92 1.54
N GLY A 12 -0.02 18.75 0.25
CA GLY A 12 -0.98 18.15 -0.68
C GLY A 12 -0.97 16.62 -0.71
N ALA A 13 0.20 16.01 -0.92
CA ALA A 13 0.33 14.57 -1.17
C ALA A 13 0.71 13.75 0.07
N GLU A 14 1.53 14.29 0.97
CA GLU A 14 1.97 13.59 2.19
C GLU A 14 0.81 13.13 3.11
N PRO A 15 -0.29 13.90 3.27
CA PRO A 15 -1.42 13.43 4.07
C PRO A 15 -2.17 12.27 3.41
N VAL A 16 -2.36 12.31 2.08
CA VAL A 16 -3.08 11.28 1.33
C VAL A 16 -2.31 9.96 1.33
N GLU A 17 -0.99 10.01 1.14
CA GLU A 17 -0.13 8.82 1.21
C GLU A 17 -0.15 8.17 2.60
N ARG A 18 -0.10 8.97 3.68
CA ARG A 18 -0.20 8.46 5.06
C ARG A 18 -1.55 7.78 5.31
N VAL A 19 -2.65 8.40 4.90
CA VAL A 19 -3.99 7.83 5.03
C VAL A 19 -4.09 6.52 4.23
N ALA A 20 -3.54 6.47 3.01
CA ALA A 20 -3.53 5.26 2.21
C ALA A 20 -2.78 4.10 2.90
N VAL A 21 -1.61 4.38 3.49
CA VAL A 21 -0.83 3.38 4.24
C VAL A 21 -1.55 2.94 5.51
N GLU A 22 -2.17 3.86 6.26
CA GLU A 22 -2.90 3.53 7.47
C GLU A 22 -4.12 2.65 7.18
N VAL A 23 -4.90 3.01 6.17
CA VAL A 23 -6.07 2.25 5.73
C VAL A 23 -5.66 0.85 5.23
N ASP A 24 -4.56 0.74 4.47
CA ASP A 24 -4.04 -0.56 4.04
C ASP A 24 -3.66 -1.43 5.24
N ARG A 25 -2.96 -0.86 6.23
CA ARG A 25 -2.54 -1.60 7.44
C ARG A 25 -3.73 -2.07 8.28
N LEU A 26 -4.74 -1.23 8.46
CA LEU A 26 -5.95 -1.60 9.20
C LEU A 26 -6.70 -2.71 8.46
N CYS A 27 -6.80 -2.62 7.13
CA CYS A 27 -7.48 -3.63 6.34
C CYS A 27 -6.75 -4.99 6.41
N TRP A 28 -5.42 -5.00 6.25
CA TRP A 28 -4.63 -6.23 6.39
C TRP A 28 -4.69 -6.82 7.79
N THR A 29 -4.71 -5.97 8.82
CA THR A 29 -4.84 -6.43 10.20
C THR A 29 -6.19 -7.11 10.40
N GLY A 30 -7.29 -6.51 9.92
CA GLY A 30 -8.62 -7.11 9.97
C GLY A 30 -8.70 -8.45 9.22
N ILE A 31 -8.13 -8.51 8.01
CA ILE A 31 -8.06 -9.75 7.21
C ILE A 31 -7.28 -10.84 7.96
N LEU A 32 -6.09 -10.53 8.49
CA LEU A 32 -5.26 -11.50 9.20
C LEU A 32 -5.91 -12.01 10.49
N LEU A 33 -6.59 -11.13 11.24
CA LEU A 33 -7.32 -11.50 12.45
C LEU A 33 -8.52 -12.40 12.12
N GLY A 34 -9.29 -12.05 11.08
CA GLY A 34 -10.41 -12.86 10.62
C GLY A 34 -9.95 -14.23 10.12
N LEU A 35 -8.84 -14.28 9.37
CA LEU A 35 -8.22 -15.52 8.91
C LEU A 35 -7.70 -16.38 10.07
N ALA A 36 -7.09 -15.78 11.10
CA ALA A 36 -6.64 -16.52 12.27
C ALA A 36 -7.84 -17.17 13.00
N PHE A 37 -8.96 -16.44 13.09
CA PHE A 37 -10.19 -16.97 13.67
C PHE A 37 -10.76 -18.13 12.84
N THR A 38 -10.90 -17.98 11.51
CA THR A 38 -11.39 -19.06 10.65
C THR A 38 -10.46 -20.27 10.71
N MET A 39 -9.16 -20.04 10.68
CA MET A 39 -8.13 -21.06 10.77
C MET A 39 -8.25 -21.88 12.06
N THR A 40 -8.54 -21.25 13.21
CA THR A 40 -8.76 -22.00 14.46
C THR A 40 -9.98 -22.92 14.40
N ASN A 41 -11.09 -22.47 13.83
CA ASN A 41 -12.31 -23.29 13.72
C ASN A 41 -12.12 -24.44 12.73
N VAL A 42 -11.53 -24.14 11.56
CA VAL A 42 -11.18 -25.15 10.56
C VAL A 42 -10.21 -26.18 11.13
N GLN A 43 -9.24 -25.74 11.92
CA GLN A 43 -8.29 -26.64 12.54
C GLN A 43 -8.99 -27.60 13.52
N GLN A 44 -9.89 -27.09 14.36
CA GLN A 44 -10.64 -27.93 15.30
C GLN A 44 -11.50 -28.96 14.56
N PHE A 45 -12.24 -28.51 13.54
CA PHE A 45 -13.06 -29.35 12.68
C PHE A 45 -12.23 -30.45 11.99
N ALA A 46 -11.11 -30.09 11.36
CA ALA A 46 -10.26 -31.04 10.63
C ALA A 46 -9.42 -31.94 11.55
N ALA A 47 -9.04 -31.46 12.72
CA ALA A 47 -8.36 -32.25 13.73
C ALA A 47 -9.29 -33.32 14.31
N ALA A 48 -10.60 -33.08 14.36
CA ALA A 48 -11.63 -34.05 14.76
C ALA A 48 -11.29 -34.80 16.07
N GLY A 49 -10.81 -34.06 17.09
CA GLY A 49 -10.40 -34.63 18.38
C GLY A 49 -9.06 -35.37 18.38
N SER A 50 -8.25 -35.26 17.32
CA SER A 50 -6.92 -35.86 17.27
C SER A 50 -5.99 -35.34 18.38
N ARG A 51 -5.07 -36.21 18.82
CA ARG A 51 -4.11 -35.88 19.88
C ARG A 51 -3.29 -34.63 19.50
N PRO A 52 -3.12 -33.65 20.42
CA PRO A 52 -2.23 -32.52 20.19
C PRO A 52 -0.85 -32.97 19.73
N TRP A 53 -0.26 -32.24 18.78
CA TRP A 53 1.05 -32.53 18.15
C TRP A 53 1.12 -33.78 17.26
N SER A 54 0.00 -34.46 17.01
CA SER A 54 -0.06 -35.48 15.96
C SER A 54 0.08 -34.87 14.57
N LEU A 55 0.53 -35.65 13.58
CA LEU A 55 0.62 -35.22 12.18
C LEU A 55 -0.72 -34.68 11.65
N ARG A 56 -1.85 -35.27 12.08
CA ARG A 56 -3.20 -34.81 11.72
C ARG A 56 -3.52 -33.47 12.37
N TRP A 57 -3.22 -33.29 13.65
CA TRP A 57 -3.44 -32.03 14.36
C TRP A 57 -2.60 -30.88 13.77
N CYS A 58 -1.33 -31.14 13.46
CA CYS A 58 -0.45 -30.17 12.80
C CYS A 58 -0.88 -29.89 11.35
N GLY A 59 -1.23 -30.93 10.58
CA GLY A 59 -1.67 -30.80 9.19
C GLY A 59 -2.99 -30.03 9.05
N ALA A 60 -3.90 -30.15 10.02
CA ALA A 60 -5.17 -29.42 10.04
C ALA A 60 -4.98 -27.89 10.02
N TRP A 61 -3.88 -27.37 10.58
CA TRP A 61 -3.56 -25.95 10.52
C TRP A 61 -3.28 -25.43 9.10
N LEU A 62 -2.89 -26.29 8.15
CA LEU A 62 -2.54 -25.85 6.78
C LEU A 62 -3.78 -25.66 5.89
N LEU A 63 -4.92 -26.26 6.22
CA LEU A 63 -6.09 -26.30 5.33
C LEU A 63 -6.63 -24.91 5.02
N ASP A 64 -6.92 -24.11 6.05
CA ASP A 64 -7.51 -22.77 5.87
C ASP A 64 -6.53 -21.77 5.21
N PRO A 65 -5.24 -21.71 5.60
CA PRO A 65 -4.27 -20.85 4.91
C PRO A 65 -4.06 -21.19 3.44
N MET A 66 -4.07 -22.48 3.07
CA MET A 66 -3.94 -22.87 1.65
C MET A 66 -5.10 -22.35 0.82
N VAL A 67 -6.34 -22.54 1.27
CA VAL A 67 -7.55 -22.06 0.58
C VAL A 67 -7.53 -20.54 0.49
N SER A 68 -7.21 -19.86 1.59
CA SER A 68 -7.15 -18.40 1.66
C SER A 68 -6.07 -17.81 0.76
N MET A 69 -4.90 -18.43 0.67
CA MET A 69 -3.84 -18.02 -0.26
C MET A 69 -4.27 -18.15 -1.71
N VAL A 70 -4.94 -19.24 -2.07
CA VAL A 70 -5.47 -19.43 -3.42
C VAL A 70 -6.52 -18.36 -3.75
N LEU A 71 -7.45 -18.09 -2.83
CA LEU A 71 -8.44 -17.04 -2.99
C LEU A 71 -7.79 -15.65 -3.16
N LEU A 72 -6.83 -15.30 -2.29
CA LEU A 72 -6.11 -14.03 -2.40
C LEU A 72 -5.32 -13.92 -3.71
N ALA A 73 -4.73 -15.02 -4.19
CA ALA A 73 -4.05 -15.05 -5.48
C ALA A 73 -5.03 -14.83 -6.65
N ILE A 74 -6.22 -15.42 -6.59
CA ILE A 74 -7.29 -15.21 -7.58
C ILE A 74 -7.74 -13.74 -7.58
N LEU A 75 -8.04 -13.18 -6.40
CA LEU A 75 -8.43 -11.78 -6.26
C LEU A 75 -7.35 -10.85 -6.80
N ARG A 76 -6.09 -11.13 -6.46
CA ARG A 76 -4.95 -10.37 -6.98
C ARG A 76 -4.82 -10.46 -8.50
N ALA A 77 -5.02 -11.63 -9.08
CA ALA A 77 -4.96 -11.83 -10.53
C ALA A 77 -6.07 -11.05 -11.25
N GLU A 78 -7.28 -11.01 -10.69
CA GLU A 78 -8.39 -10.22 -11.24
C GLU A 78 -8.10 -8.73 -11.23
N GLN A 79 -7.55 -8.20 -10.15
CA GLN A 79 -7.15 -6.79 -10.12
C GLN A 79 -6.14 -6.46 -11.21
N VAL A 80 -5.10 -7.28 -11.31
CA VAL A 80 -4.03 -7.07 -12.29
C VAL A 80 -4.60 -7.12 -13.69
N THR A 81 -5.44 -8.11 -14.01
CA THR A 81 -6.08 -8.23 -15.33
C THR A 81 -7.07 -7.11 -15.63
N ALA A 82 -7.85 -6.67 -14.63
CA ALA A 82 -8.76 -5.53 -14.74
C ALA A 82 -8.04 -4.23 -15.10
N ARG A 83 -6.84 -4.00 -14.56
CA ARG A 83 -5.98 -2.85 -14.93
C ARG A 83 -5.56 -2.85 -16.40
N TYR A 84 -5.50 -4.02 -17.04
CA TYR A 84 -5.22 -4.15 -18.47
C TYR A 84 -6.50 -4.29 -19.32
N GLY A 85 -7.68 -4.07 -18.75
CA GLY A 85 -8.96 -4.16 -19.46
C GLY A 85 -9.41 -5.58 -19.80
N VAL A 86 -8.76 -6.60 -19.25
CA VAL A 86 -9.10 -8.01 -19.48
C VAL A 86 -10.13 -8.44 -18.45
N ARG A 87 -11.33 -8.82 -18.91
CA ARG A 87 -12.40 -9.33 -18.04
C ARG A 87 -12.13 -10.77 -17.64
N THR A 88 -12.31 -11.09 -16.36
CA THR A 88 -12.25 -12.46 -15.87
C THR A 88 -13.57 -13.21 -16.12
N GLY A 89 -13.46 -14.48 -16.48
CA GLY A 89 -14.61 -15.32 -16.86
C GLY A 89 -15.39 -15.89 -15.66
N GLY A 90 -16.53 -16.51 -15.95
CA GLY A 90 -17.43 -17.09 -14.92
C GLY A 90 -16.79 -18.16 -14.01
N TRP A 91 -15.73 -18.84 -14.47
CA TRP A 91 -14.98 -19.79 -13.66
C TRP A 91 -14.29 -19.15 -12.45
N VAL A 92 -13.83 -17.91 -12.57
CA VAL A 92 -13.21 -17.18 -11.47
C VAL A 92 -14.26 -16.87 -10.39
N ARG A 93 -15.44 -16.42 -10.83
CA ARG A 93 -16.59 -16.23 -9.94
C ARG A 93 -16.99 -17.54 -9.26
N ALA A 94 -17.04 -18.65 -9.99
CA ALA A 94 -17.35 -19.96 -9.42
C ALA A 94 -16.31 -20.38 -8.36
N ALA A 95 -15.01 -20.18 -8.62
CA ALA A 95 -13.94 -20.48 -7.67
C ALA A 95 -14.07 -19.67 -6.36
N LYS A 96 -14.43 -18.38 -6.45
CA LYS A 96 -14.69 -17.54 -5.27
C LYS A 96 -15.86 -18.04 -4.43
N TRP A 97 -17.00 -18.32 -5.08
CA TRP A 97 -18.17 -18.81 -4.36
C TRP A 97 -17.93 -20.20 -3.77
N PHE A 98 -17.18 -21.05 -4.47
CA PHE A 98 -16.80 -22.36 -3.96
C PHE A 98 -15.90 -22.26 -2.73
N THR A 99 -14.84 -21.43 -2.80
CA THR A 99 -13.94 -21.22 -1.66
C THR A 99 -14.66 -20.60 -0.47
N LEU A 100 -15.47 -19.55 -0.69
CA LEU A 100 -16.28 -18.93 0.36
C LEU A 100 -17.29 -19.92 0.97
N GLY A 101 -17.99 -20.69 0.14
CA GLY A 101 -18.96 -21.69 0.57
C GLY A 101 -18.30 -22.79 1.40
N SER A 102 -17.13 -23.27 0.98
CA SER A 102 -16.34 -24.26 1.73
C SER A 102 -15.96 -23.73 3.11
N THR A 103 -15.41 -22.52 3.19
CA THR A 103 -15.01 -21.90 4.47
C THR A 103 -16.23 -21.66 5.36
N TYR A 104 -17.35 -21.21 4.79
CA TYR A 104 -18.62 -21.03 5.52
C TYR A 104 -19.10 -22.33 6.15
N VAL A 105 -19.16 -23.42 5.37
CA VAL A 105 -19.60 -24.73 5.84
C VAL A 105 -18.70 -25.21 6.98
N MET A 106 -17.37 -25.15 6.78
CA MET A 106 -16.42 -25.61 7.79
C MET A 106 -16.50 -24.81 9.10
N ASN A 107 -16.78 -23.51 9.03
CA ASN A 107 -16.91 -22.67 10.22
C ASN A 107 -18.26 -22.85 10.93
N THR A 108 -19.34 -23.14 10.20
CA THR A 108 -20.70 -23.21 10.78
C THR A 108 -21.18 -24.63 11.08
N TRP A 109 -20.43 -25.66 10.66
CA TRP A 109 -20.87 -27.06 10.75
C TRP A 109 -21.27 -27.50 12.17
N GLU A 110 -20.42 -27.23 13.15
CA GLU A 110 -20.70 -27.58 14.55
C GLU A 110 -21.89 -26.79 15.09
N ALA A 111 -22.02 -25.51 14.73
CA ALA A 111 -23.16 -24.70 15.10
C ALA A 111 -24.50 -25.24 14.55
N TYR A 112 -24.48 -25.82 13.35
CA TYR A 112 -25.63 -26.53 12.79
C TYR A 112 -25.91 -27.85 13.51
N ALA A 113 -24.86 -28.60 13.86
CA ALA A 113 -24.99 -29.84 14.64
C ALA A 113 -25.62 -29.56 16.02
N ASP A 114 -25.24 -28.45 16.65
CA ASP A 114 -25.76 -27.97 17.94
C ASP A 114 -27.11 -27.25 17.84
N ARG A 115 -27.63 -27.06 16.62
CA ARG A 115 -28.89 -26.33 16.32
C ARG A 115 -28.94 -24.93 16.95
N SER A 116 -27.80 -24.24 17.00
CA SER A 116 -27.69 -22.91 17.61
C SER A 116 -27.57 -21.80 16.53
N PRO A 117 -28.63 -21.02 16.27
CA PRO A 117 -28.58 -19.93 15.31
C PRO A 117 -27.56 -18.85 15.68
N ALA A 118 -27.34 -18.63 16.97
CA ALA A 118 -26.36 -17.66 17.46
C ALA A 118 -24.93 -18.06 17.08
N LEU A 119 -24.58 -19.35 17.21
CA LEU A 119 -23.27 -19.86 16.80
C LEU A 119 -23.11 -19.84 15.28
N VAL A 120 -24.17 -20.10 14.51
CA VAL A 120 -24.12 -20.00 13.04
C VAL A 120 -23.76 -18.57 12.64
N VAL A 121 -24.38 -17.56 13.25
CA VAL A 121 -24.03 -16.15 12.99
C VAL A 121 -22.59 -15.87 13.42
N LEU A 122 -22.21 -16.26 14.65
CA LEU A 122 -20.89 -15.97 15.19
C LEU A 122 -19.74 -16.53 14.33
N HIS A 123 -19.91 -17.73 13.79
CA HIS A 123 -18.87 -18.39 12.99
C HIS A 123 -18.97 -18.10 11.48
N SER A 124 -20.09 -17.55 10.98
CA SER A 124 -20.22 -17.14 9.57
C SER A 124 -19.76 -15.71 9.29
N VAL A 125 -19.85 -14.81 10.29
CA VAL A 125 -19.45 -13.40 10.11
C VAL A 125 -17.98 -13.26 9.72
N PRO A 126 -17.01 -13.90 10.41
CA PRO A 126 -15.59 -13.74 10.07
C PRO A 126 -15.22 -14.11 8.63
N PRO A 127 -15.60 -15.29 8.06
CA PRO A 127 -15.24 -15.61 6.69
C PRO A 127 -15.90 -14.67 5.65
N LEU A 128 -17.14 -14.24 5.90
CA LEU A 128 -17.82 -13.27 5.03
C LEU A 128 -17.12 -11.91 5.05
N VAL A 129 -16.77 -11.41 6.24
CA VAL A 129 -16.05 -10.14 6.40
C VAL A 129 -14.68 -10.20 5.76
N VAL A 130 -13.92 -11.28 5.95
CA VAL A 130 -12.60 -11.47 5.30
C VAL A 130 -12.74 -11.46 3.78
N PHE A 131 -13.72 -12.18 3.23
CA PHE A 131 -13.96 -12.22 1.78
C PHE A 131 -14.28 -10.83 1.23
N VAL A 132 -15.22 -10.12 1.86
CA VAL A 132 -15.63 -8.76 1.46
C VAL A 132 -14.47 -7.78 1.62
N ALA A 133 -13.72 -7.85 2.73
CA ALA A 133 -12.56 -7.00 2.97
C ALA A 133 -11.46 -7.26 1.95
N ALA A 134 -11.21 -8.52 1.58
CA ALA A 134 -10.24 -8.88 0.55
C ALA A 134 -10.65 -8.38 -0.84
N GLU A 135 -11.93 -8.41 -1.20
CA GLU A 135 -12.41 -7.77 -2.44
C GLU A 135 -12.31 -6.24 -2.39
N ALA A 136 -12.66 -5.64 -1.26
CA ALA A 136 -12.68 -4.19 -1.09
C ALA A 136 -11.29 -3.57 -1.01
N VAL A 137 -10.33 -4.21 -0.31
CA VAL A 137 -8.93 -3.71 -0.21
C VAL A 137 -8.29 -3.62 -1.59
N THR A 138 -8.67 -4.55 -2.43
CA THR A 138 -8.31 -4.67 -3.83
C THR A 138 -8.74 -3.39 -4.57
N ASP A 139 -10.03 -3.09 -4.66
CA ASP A 139 -10.55 -1.88 -5.31
C ASP A 139 -10.05 -0.58 -4.66
N LEU A 140 -9.95 -0.56 -3.33
CA LEU A 140 -9.48 0.59 -2.56
C LEU A 140 -8.02 0.93 -2.86
N ARG A 141 -7.14 -0.06 -3.01
CA ARG A 141 -5.74 0.14 -3.39
C ARG A 141 -5.60 0.79 -4.76
N ASP A 142 -6.44 0.41 -5.71
CA ASP A 142 -6.44 1.00 -7.05
C ASP A 142 -6.85 2.48 -6.97
N LYS A 143 -7.96 2.77 -6.28
CA LYS A 143 -8.47 4.15 -6.10
C LYS A 143 -7.53 5.04 -5.29
N LEU A 144 -6.88 4.51 -4.25
CA LEU A 144 -5.88 5.25 -3.49
C LEU A 144 -4.64 5.56 -4.33
N GLY A 145 -4.21 4.63 -5.19
CA GLY A 145 -3.12 4.86 -6.14
C GLY A 145 -3.45 5.95 -7.16
N GLU A 146 -4.68 5.97 -7.68
CA GLU A 146 -5.18 7.04 -8.54
C GLU A 146 -5.22 8.39 -7.80
N ALA A 147 -5.78 8.43 -6.58
CA ALA A 147 -5.83 9.63 -5.76
C ALA A 147 -4.44 10.20 -5.44
N VAL A 148 -3.46 9.34 -5.14
CA VAL A 148 -2.06 9.75 -4.94
C VAL A 148 -1.46 10.32 -6.22
N SER A 149 -1.73 9.69 -7.36
CA SER A 149 -1.25 10.16 -8.67
C SER A 149 -1.85 11.53 -9.03
N VAL A 150 -3.14 11.70 -8.82
CA VAL A 150 -3.86 12.98 -9.01
C VAL A 150 -3.33 14.04 -8.04
N ALA A 151 -3.13 13.71 -6.77
CA ALA A 151 -2.56 14.61 -5.77
C ALA A 151 -1.14 15.05 -6.15
N PHE A 152 -0.32 14.16 -6.71
CA PHE A 152 1.01 14.48 -7.21
C PHE A 152 0.98 15.39 -8.44
N MET A 153 0.05 15.15 -9.38
CA MET A 153 -0.10 15.98 -10.58
C MET A 153 -0.65 17.38 -10.28
N ASN A 154 -1.52 17.50 -9.27
CA ASN A 154 -2.11 18.77 -8.84
C ASN A 154 -1.28 19.49 -7.77
N ALA A 155 -0.18 18.91 -7.29
CA ALA A 155 0.70 19.56 -6.35
C ALA A 155 1.34 20.80 -7.02
N PRO A 156 1.38 21.96 -6.34
CA PRO A 156 2.02 23.15 -6.89
C PRO A 156 3.48 22.85 -7.23
N GLU A 157 4.01 23.50 -8.27
CA GLU A 157 5.36 23.26 -8.81
C GLU A 157 6.47 23.33 -7.74
N THR A 158 6.26 24.13 -6.69
CA THR A 158 7.14 24.26 -5.52
C THR A 158 7.17 23.02 -4.60
N ALA A 159 6.13 22.17 -4.65
CA ALA A 159 6.02 20.94 -3.88
C ALA A 159 6.50 19.70 -4.65
N ARG A 160 6.64 19.79 -5.98
CA ARG A 160 7.40 18.81 -6.77
C ARG A 160 8.86 18.98 -6.32
N ARG A 161 9.48 17.92 -5.76
CA ARG A 161 10.89 17.95 -5.33
C ARG A 161 11.74 18.70 -6.37
N THR A 162 12.26 19.86 -6.00
CA THR A 162 13.13 20.68 -6.86
C THR A 162 14.29 19.81 -7.33
N SER A 163 14.33 19.53 -8.63
CA SER A 163 15.31 18.63 -9.21
C SER A 163 16.68 19.32 -9.27
N PHE A 164 17.74 18.54 -9.50
CA PHE A 164 19.06 19.12 -9.72
C PHE A 164 19.06 20.12 -10.90
N ALA A 165 18.27 19.84 -11.94
CA ALA A 165 18.13 20.71 -13.09
C ALA A 165 17.47 22.04 -12.73
N ASP A 166 16.47 22.03 -11.85
CA ASP A 166 15.79 23.25 -11.39
C ASP A 166 16.75 24.13 -10.59
N TYR A 167 17.51 23.54 -9.66
CA TYR A 167 18.53 24.27 -8.92
C TYR A 167 19.65 24.82 -9.82
N LEU A 168 20.03 24.08 -10.87
CA LEU A 168 21.04 24.56 -11.82
C LEU A 168 20.49 25.69 -12.68
N ALA A 169 19.23 25.62 -13.12
CA ALA A 169 18.56 26.68 -13.86
C ALA A 169 18.45 27.97 -13.01
N GLU A 170 18.10 27.84 -11.74
CA GLU A 170 18.06 28.96 -10.79
C GLU A 170 19.46 29.59 -10.58
N ALA A 171 20.49 28.75 -10.40
CA ALA A 171 21.87 29.22 -10.30
C ALA A 171 22.36 29.90 -11.60
N ARG A 172 21.95 29.42 -12.78
CA ARG A 172 22.25 30.05 -14.08
C ARG A 172 21.56 31.40 -14.21
N ALA A 173 20.30 31.51 -13.79
CA ALA A 173 19.55 32.76 -13.83
C ALA A 173 20.15 33.84 -12.91
N ALA A 174 20.71 33.42 -11.76
CA ALA A 174 21.39 34.31 -10.82
C ALA A 174 22.84 34.65 -11.20
N TYR A 175 23.42 34.00 -12.23
CA TYR A 175 24.81 34.21 -12.61
C TYR A 175 24.99 35.47 -13.45
N THR A 176 25.93 36.32 -13.03
CA THR A 176 26.42 37.46 -13.82
C THR A 176 27.90 37.29 -14.17
N PRO A 177 28.36 37.79 -15.34
CA PRO A 177 29.78 37.77 -15.68
C PRO A 177 30.63 38.44 -14.58
N GLY A 178 31.63 37.72 -14.06
CA GLY A 178 32.47 38.16 -12.94
C GLY A 178 32.09 37.60 -11.56
N THR A 179 30.95 36.92 -11.44
CA THR A 179 30.58 36.23 -10.20
C THR A 179 31.50 35.04 -9.94
N ARG A 180 32.15 35.00 -8.77
CA ARG A 180 32.91 33.82 -8.32
C ARG A 180 31.93 32.71 -7.91
N VAL A 181 31.75 31.73 -8.78
CA VAL A 181 30.89 30.56 -8.51
C VAL A 181 31.52 29.73 -7.39
N THR A 182 30.91 29.73 -6.20
CA THR A 182 31.34 28.92 -5.04
C THR A 182 30.17 28.10 -4.49
N PRO A 183 30.40 26.97 -3.80
CA PRO A 183 29.31 26.23 -3.15
C PRO A 183 28.53 27.10 -2.15
N ALA A 184 29.19 28.05 -1.49
CA ALA A 184 28.53 29.01 -0.60
C ALA A 184 27.59 29.95 -1.38
N TRP A 185 28.05 30.49 -2.51
CA TRP A 185 27.23 31.33 -3.38
C TRP A 185 26.03 30.56 -3.97
N VAL A 186 26.24 29.31 -4.44
CA VAL A 186 25.14 28.48 -4.95
C VAL A 186 24.06 28.28 -3.89
N ARG A 187 24.44 27.97 -2.64
CA ARG A 187 23.46 27.82 -1.55
C ARG A 187 22.73 29.13 -1.22
N GLN A 188 23.40 30.26 -1.38
CA GLN A 188 22.80 31.55 -1.14
C GLN A 188 21.71 31.87 -2.17
N VAL A 189 21.94 31.54 -3.44
CA VAL A 189 21.01 31.88 -4.54
C VAL A 189 19.93 30.83 -4.76
N THR A 190 20.17 29.55 -4.42
CA THR A 190 19.21 28.46 -4.67
C THR A 190 18.63 27.82 -3.39
N GLY A 191 19.18 28.12 -2.21
CA GLY A 191 18.74 27.50 -0.96
C GLY A 191 19.06 25.99 -0.83
N CYS A 192 19.82 25.41 -1.75
CA CYS A 192 20.06 23.96 -1.79
C CYS A 192 20.93 23.43 -0.62
N SER A 193 20.94 22.11 -0.41
CA SER A 193 21.73 21.48 0.64
C SER A 193 23.25 21.57 0.38
N ARG A 194 24.07 21.39 1.44
CA ARG A 194 25.54 21.44 1.36
C ARG A 194 26.10 20.47 0.32
N GLY A 195 25.61 19.23 0.29
CA GLY A 195 26.07 18.19 -0.65
C GLY A 195 25.70 18.48 -2.11
N LEU A 196 24.55 19.12 -2.36
CA LEU A 196 24.12 19.46 -3.72
C LEU A 196 24.87 20.69 -4.27
N SER A 197 25.18 21.65 -3.39
CA SER A 197 25.81 22.91 -3.78
C SER A 197 27.21 22.78 -4.37
N SER A 198 27.99 21.78 -3.94
CA SER A 198 29.32 21.54 -4.50
C SER A 198 29.24 21.00 -5.94
N ARG A 199 28.27 20.11 -6.20
CA ARG A 199 28.00 19.56 -7.54
C ARG A 199 27.49 20.62 -8.49
N LEU A 200 26.50 21.42 -8.06
CA LEU A 200 25.97 22.54 -8.84
C LEU A 200 27.05 23.59 -9.17
N ALA A 201 27.91 23.92 -8.20
CA ALA A 201 29.02 24.85 -8.42
C ALA A 201 30.07 24.31 -9.40
N ALA A 202 30.36 23.01 -9.37
CA ALA A 202 31.28 22.37 -10.31
C ALA A 202 30.72 22.39 -11.73
N GLU A 203 29.45 22.03 -11.90
CA GLU A 203 28.76 22.02 -13.20
C GLU A 203 28.71 23.43 -13.81
N LEU A 204 28.28 24.43 -13.03
CA LEU A 204 28.17 25.81 -13.52
C LEU A 204 29.54 26.41 -13.87
N ARG A 205 30.61 26.04 -13.17
CA ARG A 205 31.98 26.44 -13.53
C ARG A 205 32.45 25.81 -14.83
N ALA A 206 32.16 24.52 -15.03
CA ALA A 206 32.50 23.81 -16.26
C ALA A 206 31.80 24.46 -17.46
N GLU A 207 30.52 24.84 -17.32
CA GLU A 207 29.76 25.54 -18.36
C GLU A 207 30.26 26.94 -18.68
N LYS A 208 30.66 27.71 -17.65
CA LYS A 208 31.06 29.12 -17.80
C LYS A 208 32.56 29.32 -17.97
N GLY A 209 33.37 28.26 -17.90
CA GLY A 209 34.84 28.33 -18.02
C GLY A 209 35.51 29.08 -16.86
N VAL A 210 34.85 29.19 -15.70
CA VAL A 210 35.33 29.99 -14.55
C VAL A 210 36.15 29.09 -13.62
N ARG A 211 37.44 29.39 -13.44
CA ARG A 211 38.30 28.73 -12.44
C ARG A 211 37.87 29.09 -11.00
N PRO A 212 38.09 28.20 -10.02
CA PRO A 212 37.60 28.34 -8.64
C PRO A 212 38.00 29.65 -7.93
#